data_AF-A0A354QR56-F1
#
_entry.id   AF-A0A354QR56-F1
#
_cell.length_a   1.000
_cell.length_b   1.000
_cell.length_c   1.000
_cell.angle_alpha   90.00
_cell.angle_beta   90.00
_cell.angle_gamma   90.00
#
_symmetry.space_group_name_H-M   'P 1'
#
loop_
_entity.id
_entity.type
_entity.pdbx_description
1 polymer ?
#
loop_
_entity_poly.entity_id
_entity_poly.type
_entity_poly.pdbx_seq_one_letter_code
_entity_poly.pdbx_strand_id
1 'polypeptide(L)' 'MKIGLFCAAGFSTGMLVNNMKVAAKELGIDAEIDAYSQAKLADFAPEIDVALLGPQVAYTLD' A
#
# COMPACT_ATOMS: atom_id res chain seq x y z
N MET A 1 8.70 4.23 -8.56
CA MET A 1 7.45 4.72 -7.95
C MET A 1 7.24 4.00 -6.63
N LYS A 2 6.94 4.70 -5.55
CA LYS A 2 6.72 4.14 -4.20
C LYS A 2 5.24 4.13 -3.84
N ILE A 3 4.68 2.95 -3.61
CA ILE A 3 3.26 2.75 -3.30
C ILE A 3 3.14 2.18 -1.88
N GLY A 4 2.44 2.90 -1.00
CA GLY A 4 2.10 2.44 0.35
C GLY A 4 0.63 2.02 0.43
N LEU A 5 0.37 0.78 0.86
CA LEU A 5 -0.99 0.27 1.13
C LEU A 5 -1.27 0.28 2.64
N PHE A 6 -2.26 1.05 3.06
CA PHE A 6 -2.56 1.32 4.47
C PHE A 6 -3.88 0.64 4.87
N CYS A 7 -3.82 -0.27 5.84
CA CYS A 7 -4.98 -1.07 6.25
C CYS A 7 -5.07 -1.23 7.78
N ALA A 8 -6.13 -1.87 8.27
CA ALA A 8 -6.31 -2.19 9.69
C ALA A 8 -5.39 -3.31 10.24
N ALA A 9 -4.29 -3.62 9.51
CA ALA A 9 -3.36 -4.75 9.71
C ALA A 9 -4.02 -6.15 9.55
N GLY A 10 -3.52 -6.95 8.59
CA GLY A 10 -4.01 -8.31 8.35
C GLY A 10 -3.23 -9.09 7.29
N PHE A 11 -3.35 -10.41 7.32
CA PHE A 11 -2.67 -11.34 6.39
C PHE A 11 -3.06 -11.12 4.92
N SER A 12 -4.32 -10.72 4.66
CA SER A 12 -4.85 -10.47 3.31
C SER A 12 -4.13 -9.35 2.58
N THR A 13 -3.67 -8.32 3.29
CA THR A 13 -2.96 -7.19 2.70
C THR A 13 -1.57 -7.59 2.19
N GLY A 14 -0.89 -8.49 2.91
CA GLY A 14 0.41 -9.01 2.47
C GLY A 14 0.31 -9.82 1.18
N MET A 15 -0.74 -10.65 1.04
CA MET A 15 -1.01 -11.37 -0.21
C MET A 15 -1.27 -10.42 -1.38
N LEU A 16 -2.06 -9.36 -1.16
CA LEU A 16 -2.33 -8.36 -2.20
C LEU A 16 -1.05 -7.64 -2.64
N VAL A 17 -0.21 -7.19 -1.70
CA VAL A 17 1.08 -6.55 -2.01
C VAL A 17 1.98 -7.49 -2.82
N ASN A 18 2.05 -8.78 -2.48
CA ASN A 18 2.82 -9.74 -3.26
C ASN A 18 2.31 -9.87 -4.71
N ASN A 19 0.99 -9.95 -4.90
CA ASN A 19 0.39 -9.99 -6.24
C ASN A 19 0.66 -8.70 -7.03
N MET A 20 0.62 -7.54 -6.36
CA MET A 20 0.97 -6.26 -6.98
C MET A 20 2.45 -6.20 -7.40
N LYS A 21 3.38 -6.71 -6.58
CA LYS A 21 4.81 -6.83 -6.93
C LYS A 21 5.03 -7.71 -8.17
N VAL A 22 4.31 -8.84 -8.25
CA VAL A 22 4.37 -9.73 -9.43
C VAL A 22 3.84 -9.01 -10.67
N ALA A 23 2.67 -8.38 -10.59
CA ALA A 23 2.09 -7.64 -11.71
C ALA A 23 2.98 -6.48 -12.19
N ALA A 24 3.57 -5.72 -11.26
CA ALA A 24 4.50 -4.64 -11.59
C ALA A 24 5.71 -5.17 -12.37
N LYS A 25 6.28 -6.30 -11.93
CA LYS A 25 7.38 -6.97 -12.64
C LYS A 25 6.98 -7.45 -14.03
N GLU A 26 5.80 -8.05 -14.19
CA GLU A 26 5.30 -8.53 -15.50
C GLU A 26 5.05 -7.38 -16.48
N LEU A 27 4.59 -6.23 -15.98
CA LEU A 27 4.34 -5.03 -16.76
C LEU A 27 5.60 -4.17 -16.99
N GLY A 28 6.75 -4.54 -16.41
CA GLY A 28 7.98 -3.76 -16.50
C GLY A 28 7.92 -2.41 -15.78
N ILE A 29 7.06 -2.30 -14.76
CA ILE A 29 6.88 -1.09 -13.95
C ILE A 29 7.84 -1.16 -12.76
N ASP A 30 8.73 -0.16 -12.66
CA ASP A 30 9.62 -0.01 -11.50
C ASP A 30 8.86 0.60 -10.31
N ALA A 31 8.30 -0.28 -9.49
CA ALA A 31 7.53 0.07 -8.30
C ALA A 31 8.02 -0.65 -7.03
N GLU A 32 8.21 0.13 -5.97
CA GLU A 32 8.36 -0.35 -4.60
C GLU A 32 6.97 -0.31 -3.95
N ILE A 33 6.51 -1.44 -3.41
CA ILE A 33 5.12 -1.58 -2.95
C ILE A 33 5.15 -2.23 -1.56
N ASP A 34 4.67 -1.55 -0.54
CA ASP A 34 4.65 -2.12 0.82
C ASP A 34 3.35 -1.83 1.55
N ALA A 35 3.07 -2.64 2.57
CA ALA A 35 1.88 -2.51 3.38
C ALA A 35 2.21 -2.08 4.81
N TYR A 36 1.40 -1.16 5.33
CA TYR A 36 1.54 -0.63 6.67
C TYR A 36 0.18 -0.59 7.38
N SER A 37 0.23 -0.43 8.70
CA SER A 37 -0.95 -0.05 9.47
C SER A 37 -1.40 1.35 9.05
N GLN A 38 -2.70 1.58 8.93
CA GLN A 38 -3.27 2.89 8.60
C GLN A 38 -2.81 3.99 9.55
N ALA A 39 -2.59 3.68 10.82
CA ALA A 39 -2.09 4.63 11.81
C ALA A 39 -0.72 5.23 11.45
N LYS A 40 0.07 4.58 10.59
CA LYS A 40 1.39 5.05 10.14
C LYS A 40 1.34 5.87 8.86
N LEU A 41 0.16 6.19 8.32
CA LEU A 41 0.05 6.90 7.05
C LEU A 41 0.78 8.24 7.08
N ALA A 42 0.61 9.02 8.15
CA ALA A 42 1.30 10.31 8.29
C ALA A 42 2.83 10.18 8.34
N ASP A 43 3.34 9.08 8.90
CA ASP A 43 4.79 8.82 9.00
C ASP A 43 5.40 8.52 7.62
N PHE A 44 4.69 7.75 6.79
CA PHE A 44 5.18 7.31 5.47
C PHE A 44 4.77 8.21 4.32
N ALA A 45 3.73 9.05 4.47
CA ALA A 45 3.24 9.95 3.44
C ALA A 45 4.34 10.83 2.80
N PRO A 46 5.35 11.34 3.54
CA PRO A 46 6.44 12.10 2.95
C PRO A 46 7.37 11.29 2.04
N GLU A 47 7.36 9.96 2.16
CA GLU A 47 8.33 9.06 1.51
C GLU A 47 7.76 8.28 0.32
N ILE A 48 6.44 8.34 0.11
CA ILE A 48 5.73 7.57 -0.92
C ILE A 48 5.12 8.48 -1.99
N ASP A 49 5.03 7.97 -3.21
CA ASP A 49 4.39 8.69 -4.33
C ASP A 49 2.86 8.50 -4.31
N VAL A 50 2.39 7.33 -3.87
CA VAL A 50 0.98 6.96 -3.84
C VAL A 50 0.63 6.27 -2.53
N ALA A 51 -0.39 6.79 -1.84
CA ALA A 51 -1.03 6.13 -0.71
C ALA A 51 -2.34 5.48 -1.14
N LEU A 52 -2.47 4.18 -0.92
CA LEU A 52 -3.70 3.42 -1.13
C LEU A 52 -4.30 3.07 0.23
N LEU A 53 -5.59 3.33 0.41
CA LEU A 53 -6.31 2.93 1.61
C LEU A 53 -7.02 1.60 1.37
N GLY A 54 -6.86 0.68 2.32
CA GLY A 54 -7.66 -0.54 2.38
C GLY A 54 -9.14 -0.17 2.58
N PRO A 55 -10.08 -0.93 1.99
CA PRO A 55 -11.50 -0.59 2.06
C PRO A 55 -12.04 -0.58 3.50
N GLN A 56 -11.44 -1.35 4.42
CA GLN A 56 -11.87 -1.39 5.83
C GLN A 56 -11.59 -0.07 6.57
N VAL A 57 -10.68 0.76 6.06
CA VAL A 57 -10.31 2.05 6.66
C VAL A 57 -10.68 3.23 5.77
N ALA A 58 -11.52 3.01 4.75
CA ALA A 58 -11.96 4.07 3.83
C ALA A 58 -12.63 5.24 4.56
N TYR A 59 -13.28 4.99 5.70
CA TYR A 59 -13.88 6.02 6.56
C TYR A 59 -12.86 7.00 7.17
N THR A 60 -11.55 6.71 7.09
CA THR A 60 -10.49 7.59 7.59
C THR A 60 -10.05 8.63 6.56
N LEU A 61 -10.57 8.54 5.33
CA LEU A 61 -10.40 9.54 4.29
C LEU A 61 -11.46 10.63 4.48
N ASP A 62 -11.14 11.64 5.28
CA ASP A 62 -11.91 12.88 5.43
C ASP A 62 -11.35 14.00 4.54
#